data_AF-A0A947Y5I7-F1
#
_entry.id   AF-A0A947Y5I7-F1
#
_cell.length_a   1.000
_cell.length_b   1.000
_cell.length_c   1.000
_cell.angle_alpha   90.00
_cell.angle_beta   90.00
_cell.angle_gamma   90.00
#
_symmetry.space_group_name_H-M   'P 1'
#
loop_
_entity.id
_entity.type
_entity.pdbx_description
1 polymer ?
#
loop_
_entity_poly.entity_id
_entity_poly.type
_entity_poly.pdbx_seq_one_letter_code
_entity_poly.pdbx_strand_id
1 'polypeptide(L)'
;MSYKQKLTRKAAFGAGVFCLFLPAAALAGAYLLSAHGSGTIGVERAAMASAGYGRGNCGHCHEMHASLAGDEPAPAGGAASPYALFAGSLDPAVKPYTEASNFCFYCHNSTGSVQQVTNRDYSETFGGAGLGTGPQSIMAAFNQASYHNLGDIKTFVNNSSAYPWFSDSSNPCEGCHNPHLAKRNWVSIPSQSAISKPSSHFNLWGEASPQLMSSYSYEAPYLTWQSTYVSAYREPDNGATTDGAKTSDYVGFCTDCHNSTNTIWSTTLNRNLRVINWAVGGEKHGGLARDNNSANFRQPYLTAAGSKSNFVFSCLDCHEPHGSSNIMLLRRRVNGAALSGAISTVNALGPLCSRCHTGGMESIHHNVANAPYPSPGRCSDCHAGSPYSNPVPCGNCHFHGSNDSWLLTKGKTPTYRKTF
;
A
#
# COMPACT_ATOMS: atom_id res chain seq x y z
N MET A 1 -27.76 -10.31 84.05
CA MET A 1 -29.12 -10.30 84.64
C MET A 1 -29.96 -9.23 83.95
N SER A 2 -31.19 -9.60 83.57
CA SER A 2 -32.36 -8.82 83.16
C SER A 2 -32.24 -7.87 81.95
N TYR A 3 -32.77 -8.14 80.74
CA TYR A 3 -34.17 -8.23 80.28
C TYR A 3 -35.00 -6.93 80.24
N LYS A 4 -35.21 -6.46 78.99
CA LYS A 4 -36.42 -5.90 78.35
C LYS A 4 -37.08 -4.60 78.84
N GLN A 5 -37.33 -3.71 77.86
CA GLN A 5 -38.66 -3.19 77.50
C GLN A 5 -38.62 -2.59 76.06
N LYS A 6 -39.25 -3.24 75.07
CA LYS A 6 -40.58 -2.95 74.46
C LYS A 6 -40.61 -1.65 73.60
N LEU A 7 -40.54 -1.81 72.27
CA LEU A 7 -41.66 -1.69 71.30
C LEU A 7 -42.02 -0.24 70.92
N THR A 8 -41.86 0.12 69.64
CA THR A 8 -42.98 0.24 68.69
C THR A 8 -42.49 0.50 67.26
N ARG A 9 -43.16 -0.16 66.32
CA ARG A 9 -43.02 -0.05 64.86
C ARG A 9 -43.46 1.33 64.38
N LYS A 10 -42.78 1.92 63.38
CA LYS A 10 -43.41 2.42 62.14
C LYS A 10 -42.43 2.33 60.97
N ALA A 11 -42.97 1.84 59.86
CA ALA A 11 -42.31 1.52 58.62
C ALA A 11 -41.72 2.75 57.92
N ALA A 12 -40.55 2.59 57.31
CA ALA A 12 -40.20 3.30 56.09
C ALA A 12 -39.75 2.26 55.07
N PHE A 13 -40.61 2.09 54.05
CA PHE A 13 -40.26 1.57 52.73
C PHE A 13 -38.85 2.06 52.35
N GLY A 14 -37.92 1.18 51.97
CA GLY A 14 -38.00 0.56 50.66
C GLY A 14 -37.40 1.51 49.61
N ALA A 15 -36.08 1.63 49.62
CA ALA A 15 -35.28 2.08 48.48
C ALA A 15 -33.90 1.47 48.62
N GLY A 16 -33.83 0.15 48.46
CA GLY A 16 -32.56 -0.50 48.17
C GLY A 16 -32.00 0.16 46.91
N VAL A 17 -30.81 0.73 47.04
CA VAL A 17 -30.01 1.21 45.91
C VAL A 17 -29.67 -0.03 45.09
N PHE A 18 -30.59 -0.39 44.18
CA PHE A 18 -30.32 -1.27 43.08
C PHE A 18 -29.50 -0.42 42.12
N CYS A 19 -28.17 -0.44 42.30
CA CYS A 19 -27.25 -0.09 41.23
C CYS A 19 -27.54 -1.06 40.09
N LEU A 20 -28.48 -0.67 39.23
CA LEU A 20 -28.65 -1.19 37.89
C LEU A 20 -27.30 -0.97 37.21
N PHE A 21 -26.45 -1.99 37.28
CA PHE A 21 -25.46 -2.27 36.25
C PHE A 21 -26.24 -2.52 34.96
N LEU A 22 -26.73 -1.44 34.34
CA LEU A 22 -26.96 -1.47 32.91
C LEU A 22 -25.61 -1.83 32.33
N PRO A 23 -25.45 -2.98 31.65
CA PRO A 23 -24.29 -3.17 30.81
C PRO A 23 -24.44 -2.08 29.76
N ALA A 24 -23.73 -0.97 29.94
CA ALA A 24 -23.37 -0.16 28.80
C ALA A 24 -22.70 -1.17 27.88
N ALA A 25 -23.39 -1.56 26.81
CA ALA A 25 -22.75 -2.32 25.76
C ALA A 25 -21.52 -1.50 25.43
N ALA A 26 -20.34 -2.03 25.75
CA ALA A 26 -19.09 -1.48 25.28
C ALA A 26 -19.13 -1.68 23.77
N LEU A 27 -19.82 -0.77 23.08
CA LEU A 27 -19.92 -0.77 21.65
C LEU A 27 -18.49 -0.59 21.20
N ALA A 28 -17.92 -1.62 20.56
CA ALA A 28 -16.57 -1.55 20.03
C ALA A 28 -16.40 -0.48 18.92
N GLY A 29 -17.40 0.39 18.74
CA GLY A 29 -17.32 1.61 17.95
C GLY A 29 -16.98 1.31 16.50
N ALA A 30 -15.96 2.01 15.99
CA ALA A 30 -15.47 1.85 14.63
C ALA A 30 -14.99 0.41 14.31
N TYR A 31 -14.61 -0.39 15.32
CA TYR A 31 -14.20 -1.78 15.11
C TYR A 31 -15.31 -2.63 14.49
N LEU A 32 -16.57 -2.44 14.91
CA LEU A 32 -17.71 -3.18 14.36
C LEU A 32 -17.97 -2.87 12.88
N LEU A 33 -17.43 -1.75 12.38
CA LEU A 33 -17.51 -1.33 10.99
C LEU A 33 -16.29 -1.76 10.16
N SER A 34 -15.26 -2.30 10.81
CA SER A 34 -14.05 -2.79 10.14
C SER A 34 -14.28 -4.16 9.48
N ALA A 35 -13.39 -4.52 8.56
CA ALA A 35 -13.32 -5.85 7.97
C ALA A 35 -13.02 -6.94 9.00
N HIS A 36 -12.47 -6.60 10.16
CA HIS A 36 -12.08 -7.56 11.19
C HIS A 36 -13.13 -7.71 12.30
N GLY A 37 -13.80 -6.63 12.70
CA GLY A 37 -14.74 -6.62 13.83
C GLY A 37 -16.21 -6.77 13.46
N SER A 38 -16.54 -6.86 12.18
CA SER A 38 -17.92 -7.06 11.73
C SER A 38 -18.47 -8.45 12.11
N GLY A 39 -19.67 -8.50 12.68
CA GLY A 39 -20.37 -9.77 12.95
C GLY A 39 -20.75 -10.58 11.70
N THR A 40 -20.64 -10.02 10.49
CA THR A 40 -21.01 -10.70 9.23
C THR A 40 -19.78 -11.16 8.45
N ILE A 41 -18.74 -10.33 8.38
CA ILE A 41 -17.57 -10.56 7.53
C ILE A 41 -16.24 -10.57 8.31
N GLY A 42 -16.29 -10.36 9.62
CA GLY A 42 -15.13 -10.28 10.51
C GLY A 42 -14.33 -11.56 10.65
N VAL A 43 -13.29 -11.49 11.48
CA VAL A 43 -12.44 -12.65 11.78
C VAL A 43 -13.25 -13.66 12.57
N GLU A 44 -13.12 -14.94 12.22
CA GLU A 44 -13.74 -16.06 12.91
C GLU A 44 -12.76 -17.23 12.98
N ARG A 45 -12.03 -17.31 14.09
CA ARG A 45 -11.22 -18.50 14.44
C ARG A 45 -12.14 -19.61 14.93
N ALA A 46 -12.06 -20.80 14.33
CA ALA A 46 -12.92 -21.94 14.66
C ALA A 46 -12.90 -22.31 16.16
N ALA A 47 -11.72 -22.29 16.80
CA ALA A 47 -11.58 -22.58 18.23
C ALA A 47 -12.37 -21.58 19.10
N MET A 48 -12.30 -20.28 18.77
CA MET A 48 -13.00 -19.24 19.51
C MET A 48 -14.51 -19.27 19.24
N ALA A 49 -14.92 -19.53 18.00
CA ALA A 49 -16.33 -19.76 17.65
C ALA A 49 -16.92 -20.94 18.45
N SER A 50 -16.16 -22.02 18.61
CA SER A 50 -16.55 -23.19 19.39
C SER A 50 -16.65 -22.89 20.89
N ALA A 51 -15.86 -21.94 21.39
CA ALA A 51 -15.93 -21.42 22.76
C ALA A 51 -17.05 -20.38 22.97
N GLY A 52 -17.88 -20.11 21.95
CA GLY A 52 -19.02 -19.20 22.04
C GLY A 52 -18.74 -17.74 21.68
N TYR A 53 -17.54 -17.41 21.18
CA TYR A 53 -17.23 -16.07 20.70
C TYR A 53 -17.85 -15.86 19.31
N GLY A 54 -18.66 -14.81 19.16
CA GLY A 54 -19.23 -14.46 17.85
C GLY A 54 -18.18 -13.90 16.90
N ARG A 55 -18.39 -14.08 15.59
CA ARG A 55 -17.57 -13.48 14.52
C ARG A 55 -17.29 -12.00 14.79
N GLY A 56 -16.05 -11.57 14.54
CA GLY A 56 -15.62 -10.20 14.75
C GLY A 56 -15.49 -9.80 16.23
N ASN A 57 -15.59 -10.74 17.16
CA ASN A 57 -15.19 -10.50 18.55
C ASN A 57 -13.67 -10.36 18.68
N CYS A 58 -13.21 -9.48 19.59
CA CYS A 58 -11.80 -9.25 19.87
C CYS A 58 -11.02 -10.54 20.19
N GLY A 59 -11.67 -11.55 20.79
CA GLY A 59 -11.10 -12.87 21.09
C GLY A 59 -10.57 -13.63 19.85
N HIS A 60 -11.02 -13.25 18.65
CA HIS A 60 -10.47 -13.82 17.41
C HIS A 60 -9.09 -13.28 17.03
N CYS A 61 -8.64 -12.18 17.63
CA CYS A 61 -7.30 -11.62 17.39
C CYS A 61 -6.48 -11.55 18.68
N HIS A 62 -7.15 -11.43 19.82
CA HIS A 62 -6.54 -11.27 21.13
C HIS A 62 -6.84 -12.45 22.05
N GLU A 63 -5.83 -12.89 22.77
CA GLU A 63 -5.89 -13.86 23.84
C GLU A 63 -6.00 -13.13 25.18
N MET A 64 -7.24 -12.74 25.54
CA MET A 64 -7.54 -11.83 26.66
C MET A 64 -7.19 -12.40 28.05
N HIS A 65 -7.02 -13.71 28.11
CA HIS A 65 -6.39 -14.44 29.21
C HIS A 65 -5.47 -15.42 28.50
N ALA A 66 -4.19 -15.54 28.88
CA ALA A 66 -3.23 -16.42 28.19
C ALA A 66 -3.61 -17.93 28.18
N SER A 67 -4.85 -18.27 28.57
CA SER A 67 -5.44 -19.59 28.46
C SER A 67 -6.96 -19.59 28.24
N LEU A 68 -7.42 -20.50 27.38
CA LEU A 68 -8.79 -20.97 27.27
C LEU A 68 -8.90 -22.29 28.02
N ALA A 69 -9.75 -22.35 29.05
CA ALA A 69 -9.94 -23.54 29.89
C ALA A 69 -8.64 -24.11 30.52
N GLY A 70 -7.60 -23.28 30.67
CA GLY A 70 -6.31 -23.67 31.26
C GLY A 70 -5.14 -23.76 30.27
N ASP A 71 -5.40 -23.77 28.96
CA ASP A 71 -4.38 -23.91 27.91
C ASP A 71 -4.32 -22.72 26.94
N GLU A 72 -3.14 -22.34 26.44
CA GLU A 72 -2.99 -21.34 25.36
C GLU A 72 -3.65 -21.86 24.05
N PRO A 73 -4.62 -21.15 23.45
CA PRO A 73 -5.27 -21.61 22.23
C PRO A 73 -4.33 -21.65 21.04
N ALA A 74 -4.44 -22.69 20.21
CA ALA A 74 -3.66 -22.79 18.98
C ALA A 74 -3.97 -21.63 18.01
N PRO A 75 -2.96 -21.05 17.34
CA PRO A 75 -1.53 -21.40 17.42
C PRO A 75 -0.89 -20.87 18.72
N ALA A 76 -0.17 -21.73 19.46
CA ALA A 76 0.54 -21.33 20.68
C ALA A 76 1.89 -20.67 20.32
N GLY A 77 2.15 -19.47 20.84
CA GLY A 77 3.33 -18.65 20.55
C GLY A 77 4.51 -18.89 21.49
N GLY A 78 4.34 -19.72 22.53
CA GLY A 78 5.38 -20.03 23.51
C GLY A 78 5.60 -18.98 24.60
N ALA A 79 5.01 -17.78 24.44
CA ALA A 79 4.90 -16.73 25.46
C ALA A 79 3.76 -15.77 25.10
N ALA A 80 3.15 -15.14 26.10
CA ALA A 80 2.10 -14.14 25.88
C ALA A 80 2.63 -12.91 25.14
N SER A 81 1.94 -12.53 24.05
CA SER A 81 2.26 -11.30 23.30
C SER A 81 2.01 -10.05 24.16
N PRO A 82 2.84 -9.00 24.07
CA PRO A 82 2.63 -7.73 24.79
C PRO A 82 1.30 -7.02 24.45
N TYR A 83 0.73 -7.30 23.28
CA TYR A 83 -0.61 -6.85 22.87
C TYR A 83 -1.68 -7.93 23.01
N ALA A 84 -1.36 -9.00 23.74
CA ALA A 84 -2.17 -10.20 23.89
C ALA A 84 -2.62 -10.77 22.53
N LEU A 85 -1.83 -10.63 21.45
CA LEU A 85 -2.14 -11.27 20.18
C LEU A 85 -1.97 -12.79 20.31
N PHE A 86 -2.77 -13.56 19.56
CA PHE A 86 -2.67 -15.02 19.56
C PHE A 86 -1.37 -15.55 18.92
N ALA A 87 -0.60 -14.71 18.22
CA ALA A 87 0.69 -15.08 17.64
C ALA A 87 1.65 -13.88 17.61
N GLY A 88 2.93 -14.16 17.35
CA GLY A 88 4.00 -13.16 17.28
C GLY A 88 3.83 -12.13 16.16
N SER A 89 4.45 -10.96 16.33
CA SER A 89 4.29 -9.83 15.40
C SER A 89 5.23 -9.87 14.20
N LEU A 90 6.47 -10.37 14.32
CA LEU A 90 7.37 -10.59 13.19
C LEU A 90 8.55 -11.52 13.56
N ASP A 91 8.70 -12.66 12.87
CA ASP A 91 9.92 -13.51 12.89
C ASP A 91 9.97 -14.52 11.72
N PRO A 92 10.93 -14.48 10.77
CA PRO A 92 12.10 -13.61 10.71
C PRO A 92 11.77 -12.19 10.24
N ALA A 93 12.74 -11.28 10.41
CA ALA A 93 12.64 -9.89 9.95
C ALA A 93 12.62 -9.75 8.42
N VAL A 94 13.18 -10.72 7.69
CA VAL A 94 13.30 -10.71 6.23
C VAL A 94 12.71 -11.99 5.64
N LYS A 95 12.25 -11.94 4.38
CA LYS A 95 11.69 -13.12 3.72
C LYS A 95 12.74 -14.27 3.61
N PRO A 96 12.35 -15.54 3.47
CA PRO A 96 10.99 -16.02 3.22
C PRO A 96 10.11 -15.91 4.46
N TYR A 97 8.94 -15.30 4.29
CA TYR A 97 7.93 -15.25 5.35
C TYR A 97 7.03 -16.48 5.26
N THR A 98 6.75 -17.06 6.41
CA THR A 98 5.81 -18.18 6.58
C THR A 98 4.58 -17.71 7.36
N GLU A 99 3.60 -18.58 7.54
CA GLU A 99 2.42 -18.28 8.34
C GLU A 99 2.79 -17.83 9.77
N ALA A 100 3.70 -18.55 10.42
CA ALA A 100 4.17 -18.22 11.76
C ALA A 100 4.97 -16.90 11.84
N SER A 101 5.36 -16.33 10.70
CA SER A 101 6.24 -15.18 10.67
C SER A 101 5.57 -13.86 11.01
N ASN A 102 4.25 -13.77 10.96
CA ASN A 102 3.51 -12.57 11.30
C ASN A 102 2.07 -12.97 11.62
N PHE A 103 1.48 -12.51 12.73
CA PHE A 103 0.12 -12.91 13.08
C PHE A 103 -0.91 -12.66 11.96
N CYS A 104 -0.73 -11.59 11.16
CA CYS A 104 -1.60 -11.30 10.03
C CYS A 104 -1.58 -12.42 9.00
N PHE A 105 -0.46 -13.12 8.84
CA PHE A 105 -0.33 -14.19 7.86
C PHE A 105 -1.16 -15.42 8.20
N TYR A 106 -1.51 -15.70 9.45
CA TYR A 106 -2.46 -16.77 9.80
C TYR A 106 -3.84 -16.63 9.13
N CYS A 107 -4.20 -15.40 8.75
CA CYS A 107 -5.43 -15.10 8.00
C CYS A 107 -5.15 -14.74 6.53
N HIS A 108 -4.11 -13.94 6.30
CA HIS A 108 -3.76 -13.39 4.99
C HIS A 108 -2.80 -14.28 4.20
N ASN A 109 -3.08 -15.59 4.18
CA ASN A 109 -2.37 -16.57 3.38
C ASN A 109 -3.35 -17.56 2.68
N SER A 110 -2.90 -18.21 1.62
CA SER A 110 -3.73 -19.09 0.78
C SER A 110 -4.01 -20.48 1.37
N THR A 111 -3.32 -20.84 2.44
CA THR A 111 -3.37 -22.13 3.13
C THR A 111 -3.53 -21.94 4.65
N GLY A 112 -4.18 -20.85 5.06
CA GLY A 112 -4.28 -20.40 6.43
C GLY A 112 -4.81 -21.46 7.37
N SER A 113 -4.10 -21.71 8.46
CA SER A 113 -4.49 -22.64 9.52
C SER A 113 -5.60 -22.11 10.41
N VAL A 114 -5.77 -20.79 10.44
CA VAL A 114 -6.78 -20.10 11.27
C VAL A 114 -8.00 -19.69 10.46
N GLN A 115 -7.79 -18.87 9.44
CA GLN A 115 -8.81 -18.45 8.48
C GLN A 115 -8.12 -18.17 7.14
N GLN A 116 -8.79 -18.39 6.03
CA GLN A 116 -8.23 -18.10 4.71
C GLN A 116 -8.90 -16.87 4.12
N VAL A 117 -8.12 -15.84 3.85
CA VAL A 117 -8.58 -14.63 3.16
C VAL A 117 -7.81 -14.49 1.86
N THR A 118 -8.56 -14.45 0.75
CA THR A 118 -8.00 -14.10 -0.54
C THR A 118 -7.73 -12.60 -0.58
N ASN A 119 -6.45 -12.24 -0.73
CA ASN A 119 -6.02 -10.86 -0.91
C ASN A 119 -5.02 -10.81 -2.06
N ARG A 120 -5.54 -10.42 -3.22
CA ARG A 120 -4.76 -10.31 -4.44
C ARG A 120 -4.02 -8.99 -4.49
N ASP A 121 -3.02 -8.92 -5.36
CA ASP A 121 -2.31 -7.68 -5.65
C ASP A 121 -3.20 -6.62 -6.32
N TYR A 122 -2.69 -5.40 -6.44
CA TYR A 122 -3.43 -4.29 -7.04
C TYR A 122 -3.69 -4.58 -8.52
N SER A 123 -2.71 -5.16 -9.24
CA SER A 123 -2.87 -5.54 -10.64
C SER A 123 -4.09 -6.43 -10.89
N GLU A 124 -4.40 -7.39 -10.00
CA GLU A 124 -5.61 -8.23 -10.13
C GLU A 124 -6.87 -7.56 -9.58
N THR A 125 -6.77 -6.94 -8.40
CA THR A 125 -7.94 -6.40 -7.69
C THR A 125 -8.53 -5.18 -8.39
N PHE A 126 -7.67 -4.30 -8.87
CA PHE A 126 -8.05 -2.99 -9.43
C PHE A 126 -7.46 -2.73 -10.80
N GLY A 127 -6.46 -3.49 -11.22
CA GLY A 127 -5.73 -3.30 -12.48
C GLY A 127 -6.23 -4.15 -13.65
N GLY A 128 -7.22 -5.02 -13.44
CA GLY A 128 -7.83 -5.84 -14.49
C GLY A 128 -6.96 -7.01 -14.97
N ALA A 129 -5.98 -7.45 -14.18
CA ALA A 129 -5.26 -8.69 -14.47
C ALA A 129 -6.17 -9.91 -14.30
N GLY A 130 -5.89 -10.99 -15.04
CA GLY A 130 -6.68 -12.22 -14.95
C GLY A 130 -6.62 -12.83 -13.55
N LEU A 131 -7.72 -13.46 -13.14
CA LEU A 131 -7.80 -14.15 -11.84
C LEU A 131 -6.72 -15.22 -11.72
N GLY A 132 -6.03 -15.28 -10.58
CA GLY A 132 -5.02 -16.30 -10.32
C GLY A 132 -3.65 -16.04 -10.98
N THR A 133 -3.46 -14.90 -11.64
CA THR A 133 -2.21 -14.63 -12.39
C THR A 133 -1.12 -13.96 -11.57
N GLY A 134 -1.46 -13.45 -10.39
CA GLY A 134 -0.52 -12.89 -9.41
C GLY A 134 -0.58 -13.60 -8.05
N PRO A 135 0.13 -13.09 -7.03
CA PRO A 135 -0.02 -13.59 -5.66
C PRO A 135 -1.48 -13.48 -5.20
N GLN A 136 -1.99 -14.58 -4.65
CA GLN A 136 -3.39 -14.69 -4.19
C GLN A 136 -3.58 -14.37 -2.70
N SER A 137 -2.49 -14.01 -2.01
CA SER A 137 -2.50 -13.63 -0.60
C SER A 137 -1.42 -12.60 -0.29
N ILE A 138 -1.56 -11.89 0.84
CA ILE A 138 -0.58 -10.90 1.29
C ILE A 138 0.77 -11.56 1.61
N MET A 139 0.76 -12.74 2.25
CA MET A 139 1.99 -13.50 2.49
C MET A 139 2.68 -13.89 1.17
N ALA A 140 1.93 -14.30 0.15
CA ALA A 140 2.50 -14.59 -1.17
C ALA A 140 3.04 -13.34 -1.86
N ALA A 141 2.42 -12.17 -1.64
CA ALA A 141 2.90 -10.89 -2.18
C ALA A 141 4.24 -10.45 -1.52
N PHE A 142 4.36 -10.53 -0.20
CA PHE A 142 5.62 -10.20 0.50
C PHE A 142 6.78 -11.15 0.18
N ASN A 143 6.48 -12.34 -0.34
CA ASN A 143 7.48 -13.30 -0.80
C ASN A 143 7.89 -13.13 -2.27
N GLN A 144 7.37 -12.12 -2.98
CA GLN A 144 7.73 -11.84 -4.37
C GLN A 144 9.15 -11.27 -4.52
N ALA A 145 9.64 -11.15 -5.76
CA ALA A 145 11.00 -10.72 -6.08
C ALA A 145 11.37 -9.39 -5.42
N SER A 146 10.51 -8.39 -5.51
CA SER A 146 10.59 -7.16 -4.72
C SER A 146 9.38 -7.04 -3.78
N TYR A 147 9.59 -6.43 -2.62
CA TYR A 147 8.61 -6.34 -1.55
C TYR A 147 9.01 -5.21 -0.61
N HIS A 148 8.04 -4.67 0.12
CA HIS A 148 8.34 -3.85 1.29
C HIS A 148 8.86 -4.78 2.40
N ASN A 149 10.12 -4.61 2.79
CA ASN A 149 10.72 -5.44 3.82
C ASN A 149 10.12 -5.12 5.19
N LEU A 150 9.47 -6.11 5.81
CA LEU A 150 8.74 -5.92 7.06
C LEU A 150 9.67 -5.59 8.25
N GLY A 151 10.90 -6.12 8.26
CA GLY A 151 11.92 -5.79 9.25
C GLY A 151 12.41 -4.35 9.10
N ASP A 152 12.65 -3.89 7.87
CA ASP A 152 13.03 -2.52 7.58
C ASP A 152 11.90 -1.55 7.98
N ILE A 153 10.63 -1.89 7.68
CA ILE A 153 9.46 -1.11 8.10
C ILE A 153 9.40 -1.02 9.62
N LYS A 154 9.45 -2.16 10.32
CA LYS A 154 9.39 -2.20 11.79
C LYS A 154 10.46 -1.30 12.39
N THR A 155 11.70 -1.43 11.91
CA THR A 155 12.84 -0.66 12.39
C THR A 155 12.66 0.83 12.14
N PHE A 156 12.22 1.20 10.93
CA PHE A 156 12.03 2.60 10.58
C PHE A 156 10.92 3.27 11.40
N VAL A 157 9.75 2.65 11.49
CA VAL A 157 8.59 3.24 12.19
C VAL A 157 8.88 3.36 13.69
N ASN A 158 9.45 2.32 14.30
CA ASN A 158 9.80 2.29 15.73
C ASN A 158 10.83 3.36 16.12
N ASN A 159 11.80 3.62 15.24
CA ASN A 159 12.87 4.59 15.51
C ASN A 159 12.50 6.03 15.13
N SER A 160 11.32 6.25 14.57
CA SER A 160 10.86 7.57 14.15
C SER A 160 10.10 8.28 15.25
N SER A 161 10.58 9.46 15.67
CA SER A 161 9.84 10.32 16.59
C SER A 161 8.53 10.86 16.02
N ALA A 162 8.31 10.75 14.70
CA ALA A 162 7.07 11.14 14.05
C ALA A 162 5.92 10.14 14.31
N TYR A 163 6.22 8.92 14.77
CA TYR A 163 5.24 7.85 14.96
C TYR A 163 5.28 7.26 16.38
N PRO A 164 5.02 8.08 17.42
CA PRO A 164 5.24 7.69 18.83
C PRO A 164 4.30 6.59 19.34
N TRP A 165 3.30 6.17 18.55
CA TRP A 165 2.36 5.11 18.91
C TRP A 165 2.91 3.70 18.60
N PHE A 166 3.93 3.59 17.77
CA PHE A 166 4.54 2.33 17.37
C PHE A 166 5.63 1.92 18.38
N SER A 167 5.72 0.62 18.70
CA SER A 167 6.71 0.09 19.62
C SER A 167 7.40 -1.17 19.08
N ASP A 168 8.40 -1.67 19.79
CA ASP A 168 9.09 -2.94 19.48
C ASP A 168 8.14 -4.14 19.40
N SER A 169 6.99 -4.06 20.09
CA SER A 169 5.99 -5.12 20.07
C SER A 169 5.06 -5.02 18.85
N SER A 170 4.99 -3.84 18.19
CA SER A 170 4.02 -3.55 17.14
C SER A 170 4.29 -4.38 15.89
N ASN A 171 3.23 -4.64 15.13
CA ASN A 171 3.34 -5.37 13.88
C ASN A 171 3.72 -4.41 12.75
N PRO A 172 4.71 -4.72 11.88
CA PRO A 172 5.07 -3.84 10.77
C PRO A 172 3.92 -3.54 9.80
N CYS A 173 2.94 -4.43 9.66
CA CYS A 173 1.74 -4.17 8.89
C CYS A 173 0.92 -2.99 9.45
N GLU A 174 1.02 -2.74 10.77
CA GLU A 174 0.31 -1.64 11.43
C GLU A 174 0.84 -0.26 11.01
N GLY A 175 2.08 -0.19 10.53
CA GLY A 175 2.66 1.03 9.97
C GLY A 175 1.88 1.56 8.77
N CYS A 176 1.08 0.73 8.11
CA CYS A 176 0.30 1.05 6.91
C CYS A 176 -1.22 0.86 7.10
N HIS A 177 -1.62 0.11 8.12
CA HIS A 177 -2.98 -0.32 8.35
C HIS A 177 -3.33 -0.22 9.83
N ASN A 178 -4.56 0.15 10.16
CA ASN A 178 -5.08 -0.05 11.50
C ASN A 178 -6.07 -1.21 11.43
N PRO A 179 -5.73 -2.40 11.96
CA PRO A 179 -6.62 -3.57 11.87
C PRO A 179 -7.97 -3.33 12.56
N HIS A 180 -8.04 -2.39 13.51
CA HIS A 180 -9.31 -2.01 14.14
C HIS A 180 -10.20 -1.12 13.27
N LEU A 181 -9.67 -0.56 12.17
CA LEU A 181 -10.41 0.36 11.30
C LEU A 181 -10.50 -0.14 9.85
N ALA A 182 -9.51 -0.89 9.37
CA ALA A 182 -9.38 -1.29 7.97
C ALA A 182 -10.65 -1.97 7.43
N LYS A 183 -11.12 -1.51 6.27
CA LYS A 183 -12.34 -2.02 5.60
C LYS A 183 -12.00 -2.77 4.31
N ARG A 184 -13.02 -3.41 3.70
CA ARG A 184 -12.88 -4.16 2.44
C ARG A 184 -12.97 -3.22 1.23
N ASN A 185 -11.87 -2.52 0.94
CA ASN A 185 -11.78 -1.52 -0.13
C ASN A 185 -12.35 -1.95 -1.48
N TRP A 186 -12.18 -3.21 -1.89
CA TRP A 186 -12.68 -3.71 -3.17
C TRP A 186 -14.22 -3.80 -3.26
N VAL A 187 -14.95 -3.64 -2.15
CA VAL A 187 -16.42 -3.61 -2.15
C VAL A 187 -16.95 -2.24 -2.55
N SER A 188 -16.33 -1.16 -2.07
CA SER A 188 -16.80 0.19 -2.33
C SER A 188 -15.66 1.21 -2.20
N ILE A 189 -15.31 1.82 -3.33
CA ILE A 189 -14.24 2.80 -3.44
C ILE A 189 -14.85 4.21 -3.64
N PRO A 190 -14.36 5.25 -2.96
CA PRO A 190 -13.28 5.24 -1.96
C PRO A 190 -13.73 4.96 -0.52
N SER A 191 -15.03 4.80 -0.25
CA SER A 191 -15.63 4.84 1.09
C SER A 191 -15.31 3.67 2.03
N GLN A 192 -14.55 2.66 1.58
CA GLN A 192 -14.12 1.54 2.43
C GLN A 192 -12.60 1.38 2.43
N SER A 193 -11.86 2.41 2.83
CA SER A 193 -10.40 2.34 2.80
C SER A 193 -9.85 1.25 3.74
N ALA A 194 -8.74 0.65 3.32
CA ALA A 194 -7.98 -0.32 4.12
C ALA A 194 -6.74 0.32 4.77
N ILE A 195 -6.39 1.55 4.42
CA ILE A 195 -5.13 2.18 4.81
C ILE A 195 -5.32 3.25 5.89
N SER A 196 -4.32 3.39 6.75
CA SER A 196 -4.18 4.47 7.71
C SER A 196 -2.73 4.94 7.66
N LYS A 197 -2.50 6.25 7.57
CA LYS A 197 -1.14 6.79 7.58
C LYS A 197 -0.46 6.51 8.92
N PRO A 198 0.84 6.21 8.96
CA PRO A 198 1.54 6.12 10.23
C PRO A 198 1.48 7.44 11.04
N SER A 199 1.50 8.61 10.39
CA SER A 199 1.29 9.91 11.08
C SER A 199 -0.14 10.15 11.57
N SER A 200 -1.12 9.36 11.12
CA SER A 200 -2.54 9.47 11.49
C SER A 200 -3.17 8.09 11.67
N HIS A 201 -2.48 7.22 12.42
CA HIS A 201 -2.79 5.78 12.50
C HIS A 201 -4.22 5.48 12.99
N PHE A 202 -4.81 6.37 13.77
CA PHE A 202 -6.17 6.21 14.32
C PHE A 202 -7.28 6.71 13.40
N ASN A 203 -6.98 7.05 12.15
CA ASN A 203 -7.96 7.42 11.13
C ASN A 203 -7.71 6.64 9.83
N LEU A 204 -8.79 6.25 9.16
CA LEU A 204 -8.68 5.76 7.78
C LEU A 204 -8.27 6.91 6.86
N TRP A 205 -7.41 6.59 5.90
CA TRP A 205 -6.95 7.53 4.89
C TRP A 205 -7.59 7.22 3.54
N GLY A 206 -8.05 8.25 2.84
CA GLY A 206 -8.45 8.15 1.45
C GLY A 206 -9.88 7.70 1.23
N GLU A 207 -10.79 8.04 2.15
CA GLU A 207 -12.23 7.78 2.02
C GLU A 207 -13.01 8.96 1.43
N ALA A 208 -12.48 10.18 1.49
CA ALA A 208 -13.14 11.40 1.02
C ALA A 208 -12.14 12.51 0.70
N SER A 209 -12.57 13.53 -0.04
CA SER A 209 -11.78 14.75 -0.26
C SER A 209 -11.41 15.41 1.08
N PRO A 210 -10.18 15.93 1.26
CA PRO A 210 -9.11 16.09 0.26
C PRO A 210 -8.19 14.88 0.11
N GLN A 211 -8.52 13.72 0.66
CA GLN A 211 -7.67 12.52 0.66
C GLN A 211 -7.86 11.65 -0.59
N LEU A 212 -8.37 12.20 -1.69
CA LEU A 212 -8.57 11.50 -2.95
C LEU A 212 -7.64 12.09 -4.01
N MET A 213 -7.34 11.31 -5.05
CA MET A 213 -6.54 11.80 -6.18
C MET A 213 -7.23 12.94 -6.93
N SER A 214 -8.54 13.12 -6.79
CA SER A 214 -9.27 14.30 -7.30
C SER A 214 -8.87 15.63 -6.67
N SER A 215 -8.09 15.61 -5.58
CA SER A 215 -7.44 16.81 -5.03
C SER A 215 -6.25 17.28 -5.89
N TYR A 216 -5.83 16.46 -6.85
CA TYR A 216 -4.79 16.76 -7.83
C TYR A 216 -5.39 16.86 -9.23
N SER A 217 -4.64 17.43 -10.17
CA SER A 217 -4.91 17.18 -11.59
C SER A 217 -4.47 15.74 -11.90
N TYR A 218 -5.35 14.77 -11.75
CA TYR A 218 -5.08 13.34 -11.95
C TYR A 218 -5.82 12.80 -13.18
N GLU A 219 -5.26 11.79 -13.84
CA GLU A 219 -5.94 11.02 -14.89
C GLU A 219 -5.82 9.53 -14.61
N ALA A 220 -6.94 8.88 -14.36
CA ALA A 220 -6.98 7.45 -14.08
C ALA A 220 -6.53 6.62 -15.29
N PRO A 221 -5.68 5.58 -15.10
CA PRO A 221 -5.33 4.65 -16.17
C PRO A 221 -6.53 3.82 -16.60
N TYR A 222 -6.46 3.25 -17.80
CA TYR A 222 -7.44 2.23 -18.21
C TYR A 222 -7.32 0.97 -17.38
N LEU A 223 -8.45 0.37 -17.04
CA LEU A 223 -8.51 -0.97 -16.44
C LEU A 223 -8.17 -2.07 -17.48
N THR A 224 -8.72 -1.92 -18.68
CA THR A 224 -8.54 -2.85 -19.78
C THR A 224 -8.21 -2.11 -21.07
N TRP A 225 -7.28 -2.67 -21.83
CA TRP A 225 -6.81 -2.13 -23.09
C TRP A 225 -6.57 -3.28 -24.03
N GLN A 226 -7.23 -3.27 -25.18
CA GLN A 226 -6.93 -4.15 -26.31
C GLN A 226 -6.60 -3.26 -27.50
N SER A 227 -5.69 -3.71 -28.38
CA SER A 227 -5.10 -2.88 -29.45
C SER A 227 -6.12 -2.19 -30.38
N THR A 228 -7.36 -2.70 -30.44
CA THR A 228 -8.45 -2.20 -31.29
C THR A 228 -9.57 -1.49 -30.53
N TYR A 229 -9.56 -1.47 -29.20
CA TYR A 229 -10.61 -0.86 -28.38
C TYR A 229 -10.05 -0.14 -27.15
N VAL A 230 -10.44 1.12 -27.02
CA VAL A 230 -10.18 1.94 -25.83
C VAL A 230 -11.30 1.69 -24.83
N SER A 231 -11.00 1.01 -23.71
CA SER A 231 -12.00 0.78 -22.68
C SER A 231 -12.51 2.11 -22.10
N ALA A 232 -13.81 2.26 -21.92
CA ALA A 232 -14.32 3.37 -21.12
C ALA A 232 -14.00 3.22 -19.62
N TYR A 233 -13.59 2.01 -19.19
CA TYR A 233 -13.42 1.68 -17.78
C TYR A 233 -12.02 2.05 -17.26
N ARG A 234 -12.00 2.66 -16.07
CA ARG A 234 -10.83 3.19 -15.38
C ARG A 234 -10.51 2.41 -14.12
N GLU A 235 -9.25 2.46 -13.71
CA GLU A 235 -8.85 2.00 -12.39
C GLU A 235 -9.17 3.09 -11.33
N PRO A 236 -9.46 2.69 -10.07
CA PRO A 236 -9.67 1.32 -9.60
C PRO A 236 -11.14 0.86 -9.67
N ASP A 237 -12.09 1.74 -10.00
CA ASP A 237 -13.53 1.50 -9.82
C ASP A 237 -14.19 0.65 -10.90
N ASN A 238 -13.49 0.34 -12.00
CA ASN A 238 -14.10 -0.28 -13.19
C ASN A 238 -15.30 0.55 -13.71
N GLY A 239 -15.20 1.88 -13.57
CA GLY A 239 -16.20 2.84 -14.00
C GLY A 239 -15.63 3.82 -15.02
N ALA A 240 -16.43 4.81 -15.41
CA ALA A 240 -15.99 5.85 -16.35
C ALA A 240 -15.28 7.04 -15.66
N THR A 241 -15.07 6.97 -14.34
CA THR A 241 -14.51 8.08 -13.55
C THR A 241 -13.03 8.27 -13.86
N THR A 242 -12.64 9.45 -14.37
CA THR A 242 -11.26 9.70 -14.82
C THR A 242 -10.44 10.60 -13.90
N ASP A 243 -11.10 11.36 -13.04
CA ASP A 243 -10.52 12.49 -12.30
C ASP A 243 -9.91 12.10 -10.94
N GLY A 244 -9.99 10.83 -10.55
CA GLY A 244 -9.46 10.34 -9.27
C GLY A 244 -10.43 10.45 -8.10
N ALA A 245 -11.70 10.80 -8.33
CA ALA A 245 -12.73 10.76 -7.27
C ALA A 245 -12.97 9.34 -6.72
N LYS A 246 -12.44 8.34 -7.42
CA LYS A 246 -12.48 6.92 -7.05
C LYS A 246 -11.10 6.35 -6.70
N THR A 247 -10.09 7.18 -6.51
CA THR A 247 -8.75 6.74 -6.15
C THR A 247 -8.34 7.44 -4.87
N SER A 248 -8.02 6.68 -3.83
CA SER A 248 -7.43 7.24 -2.61
C SER A 248 -6.12 7.96 -2.92
N ASP A 249 -5.80 8.98 -2.15
CA ASP A 249 -4.53 9.70 -2.26
C ASP A 249 -3.36 8.82 -1.77
N TYR A 250 -2.91 7.93 -2.64
CA TYR A 250 -1.75 7.08 -2.38
C TYR A 250 -0.44 7.87 -2.43
N VAL A 251 -0.42 9.06 -3.03
CA VAL A 251 0.73 9.96 -2.95
C VAL A 251 0.93 10.37 -1.50
N GLY A 252 -0.08 11.02 -0.91
CA GLY A 252 -0.03 11.48 0.46
C GLY A 252 0.23 10.34 1.44
N PHE A 253 -0.30 9.14 1.18
CA PHE A 253 -0.04 7.94 1.96
C PHE A 253 1.42 7.48 1.87
N CYS A 254 1.95 7.26 0.67
CA CYS A 254 3.32 6.76 0.48
C CYS A 254 4.37 7.77 0.94
N THR A 255 4.15 9.07 0.69
CA THR A 255 5.08 10.13 1.13
C THR A 255 5.00 10.42 2.62
N ASP A 256 4.09 9.80 3.37
CA ASP A 256 4.12 9.87 4.83
C ASP A 256 5.45 9.31 5.36
N CYS A 257 5.94 8.23 4.74
CA CYS A 257 7.26 7.66 4.98
C CYS A 257 8.29 8.09 3.91
N HIS A 258 7.94 7.98 2.63
CA HIS A 258 8.85 8.25 1.50
C HIS A 258 8.88 9.74 1.11
N ASN A 259 9.35 10.60 2.00
CA ASN A 259 9.48 12.04 1.74
C ASN A 259 10.94 12.47 1.62
N SER A 260 11.15 13.78 1.46
CA SER A 260 12.47 14.40 1.32
C SER A 260 13.27 14.50 2.63
N THR A 261 12.67 14.23 3.79
CA THR A 261 13.31 14.38 5.10
C THR A 261 13.70 13.05 5.72
N ASN A 262 12.95 11.99 5.43
CA ASN A 262 13.20 10.67 5.98
C ASN A 262 14.38 10.00 5.27
N THR A 263 15.31 9.47 6.07
CA THR A 263 16.37 8.58 5.58
C THR A 263 16.02 7.15 5.95
N ILE A 264 15.66 6.34 4.95
CA ILE A 264 15.23 4.96 5.15
C ILE A 264 16.31 4.03 4.62
N TRP A 265 16.93 3.25 5.50
CA TRP A 265 17.87 2.20 5.11
C TRP A 265 17.11 0.97 4.63
N SER A 266 17.51 0.40 3.47
CA SER A 266 17.02 -0.89 3.03
C SER A 266 18.10 -1.93 3.18
N THR A 267 17.85 -2.94 4.00
CA THR A 267 18.74 -4.10 4.15
C THR A 267 18.78 -4.93 2.87
N THR A 268 17.64 -5.03 2.17
CA THR A 268 17.54 -5.79 0.91
C THR A 268 18.34 -5.15 -0.23
N LEU A 269 18.43 -3.83 -0.29
CA LEU A 269 19.19 -3.12 -1.31
C LEU A 269 20.60 -2.70 -0.85
N ASN A 270 20.91 -2.91 0.43
CA ASN A 270 22.14 -2.49 1.09
C ASN A 270 22.50 -1.01 0.84
N ARG A 271 21.49 -0.14 0.93
CA ARG A 271 21.62 1.31 0.74
C ARG A 271 20.41 2.05 1.30
N ASN A 272 20.55 3.36 1.43
CA ASN A 272 19.39 4.23 1.63
C ASN A 272 18.45 4.20 0.41
N LEU A 273 17.15 4.17 0.68
CA LEU A 273 16.11 4.35 -0.32
C LEU A 273 16.20 5.76 -0.92
N ARG A 274 15.74 5.88 -2.16
CA ARG A 274 15.71 7.17 -2.85
C ARG A 274 14.49 7.93 -2.36
N VAL A 275 14.68 9.24 -2.14
CA VAL A 275 13.60 10.13 -1.71
C VAL A 275 12.65 10.41 -2.86
N ILE A 276 11.36 10.55 -2.55
CA ILE A 276 10.32 10.94 -3.52
C ILE A 276 10.03 12.42 -3.31
N ASN A 277 10.03 13.20 -4.38
CA ASN A 277 9.63 14.61 -4.34
C ASN A 277 8.46 14.87 -5.28
N TRP A 278 7.25 14.96 -4.72
CA TRP A 278 6.02 15.19 -5.47
C TRP A 278 5.60 16.67 -5.56
N ALA A 279 6.44 17.61 -5.13
CA ALA A 279 6.16 19.04 -5.21
C ALA A 279 6.21 19.59 -6.66
N VAL A 280 5.77 20.84 -6.85
CA VAL A 280 5.64 21.52 -8.17
C VAL A 280 6.97 21.64 -8.98
N GLY A 281 8.12 21.41 -8.34
CA GLY A 281 9.44 21.34 -8.98
C GLY A 281 10.14 19.99 -8.83
N GLY A 282 9.40 18.97 -8.40
CA GLY A 282 9.90 17.64 -8.06
C GLY A 282 10.03 16.74 -9.28
N GLU A 283 9.24 15.67 -9.31
CA GLU A 283 9.31 14.60 -10.30
C GLU A 283 8.31 14.77 -11.45
N LYS A 284 8.65 14.29 -12.66
CA LYS A 284 7.89 14.42 -13.92
C LYS A 284 6.55 13.68 -13.91
N HIS A 285 6.46 12.54 -13.25
CA HIS A 285 5.17 11.87 -13.01
C HIS A 285 4.44 12.38 -11.75
N GLY A 286 5.05 13.34 -11.06
CA GLY A 286 4.50 14.03 -9.89
C GLY A 286 4.17 15.48 -10.19
N GLY A 287 4.48 16.38 -9.26
CA GLY A 287 4.10 17.78 -9.35
C GLY A 287 4.83 18.61 -10.41
N LEU A 288 5.95 18.13 -10.98
CA LEU A 288 6.64 18.87 -12.03
C LEU A 288 5.81 18.90 -13.30
N ALA A 289 5.68 20.09 -13.91
CA ALA A 289 4.94 20.24 -15.15
C ALA A 289 5.50 19.35 -16.28
N ARG A 290 4.58 18.68 -16.98
CA ARG A 290 4.89 17.99 -18.24
C ARG A 290 5.48 18.95 -19.26
N ASP A 291 6.28 18.41 -20.16
CA ASP A 291 6.77 19.17 -21.31
C ASP A 291 5.63 19.42 -22.31
N ASN A 292 5.78 20.45 -23.16
CA ASN A 292 4.76 20.87 -24.14
C ASN A 292 4.66 19.92 -25.36
N ASN A 293 4.74 18.61 -25.15
CA ASN A 293 4.60 17.60 -26.20
C ASN A 293 3.83 16.37 -25.71
N SER A 294 2.55 16.29 -26.06
CA SER A 294 1.68 15.16 -25.77
C SER A 294 1.63 14.10 -26.87
N ALA A 295 2.29 14.32 -28.03
CA ALA A 295 2.21 13.42 -29.18
C ALA A 295 2.74 12.00 -28.88
N ASN A 296 3.58 11.87 -27.84
CA ASN A 296 4.14 10.60 -27.41
C ASN A 296 3.33 9.93 -26.29
N PHE A 297 2.12 10.39 -26.00
CA PHE A 297 1.27 9.74 -25.00
C PHE A 297 0.36 8.71 -25.65
N ARG A 298 0.14 7.61 -24.94
CA ARG A 298 -0.98 6.72 -25.18
C ARG A 298 -2.21 7.29 -24.49
N GLN A 299 -3.37 6.85 -24.96
CA GLN A 299 -4.60 7.07 -24.22
C GLN A 299 -4.51 6.41 -22.82
N PRO A 300 -5.16 6.97 -21.78
CA PRO A 300 -6.04 8.15 -21.81
C PRO A 300 -5.27 9.47 -21.74
N TYR A 301 -3.98 9.41 -21.40
CA TYR A 301 -3.11 10.56 -21.16
C TYR A 301 -2.97 11.48 -22.37
N LEU A 302 -3.05 10.94 -23.60
CA LEU A 302 -3.10 11.73 -24.83
C LEU A 302 -4.30 12.69 -24.85
N THR A 303 -5.51 12.19 -24.59
CA THR A 303 -6.71 13.03 -24.51
C THR A 303 -6.63 13.98 -23.32
N ALA A 304 -6.20 13.49 -22.16
CA ALA A 304 -6.08 14.31 -20.96
C ALA A 304 -5.12 15.50 -21.16
N ALA A 305 -4.03 15.32 -21.90
CA ALA A 305 -3.10 16.40 -22.20
C ALA A 305 -3.69 17.52 -23.08
N GLY A 306 -4.82 17.27 -23.77
CA GLY A 306 -5.54 18.29 -24.53
C GLY A 306 -6.32 19.27 -23.66
N SER A 307 -6.72 18.88 -22.45
CA SER A 307 -7.49 19.70 -21.52
C SER A 307 -6.75 20.04 -20.23
N LYS A 308 -5.72 19.27 -19.86
CA LYS A 308 -4.91 19.45 -18.66
C LYS A 308 -3.51 19.95 -19.02
N SER A 309 -3.12 21.09 -18.44
CA SER A 309 -1.75 21.62 -18.56
C SER A 309 -0.71 20.69 -17.93
N ASN A 310 -1.08 19.99 -16.86
CA ASN A 310 -0.30 18.90 -16.26
C ASN A 310 -1.24 17.85 -15.67
N PHE A 311 -0.76 16.62 -15.48
CA PHE A 311 -1.43 15.63 -14.64
C PHE A 311 -0.41 14.77 -13.89
N VAL A 312 -0.74 14.41 -12.65
CA VAL A 312 0.09 13.59 -11.76
C VAL A 312 -0.35 12.14 -11.81
N PHE A 313 0.53 11.23 -11.40
CA PHE A 313 0.19 9.82 -11.18
C PHE A 313 0.04 9.50 -9.69
N SER A 314 -0.80 8.52 -9.41
CA SER A 314 -0.84 7.83 -8.12
C SER A 314 0.35 6.88 -8.03
N CYS A 315 0.89 6.68 -6.81
CA CYS A 315 1.98 5.72 -6.61
C CYS A 315 1.58 4.30 -7.08
N LEU A 316 0.30 3.92 -6.90
CA LEU A 316 -0.20 2.61 -7.31
C LEU A 316 -0.55 2.51 -8.79
N ASP A 317 -0.39 3.57 -9.60
CA ASP A 317 -0.47 3.42 -11.07
C ASP A 317 0.71 2.58 -11.60
N CYS A 318 1.85 2.62 -10.88
CA CYS A 318 3.09 1.93 -11.27
C CYS A 318 3.55 0.88 -10.26
N HIS A 319 3.18 0.98 -8.97
CA HIS A 319 3.70 0.10 -7.91
C HIS A 319 2.63 -0.78 -7.26
N GLU A 320 3.00 -2.00 -6.91
CA GLU A 320 2.25 -2.87 -6.01
C GLU A 320 2.51 -2.46 -4.56
N PRO A 321 1.48 -2.45 -3.69
CA PRO A 321 1.63 -1.95 -2.32
C PRO A 321 2.38 -2.92 -1.38
N HIS A 322 2.41 -4.23 -1.68
CA HIS A 322 3.04 -5.23 -0.80
C HIS A 322 4.30 -5.83 -1.43
N GLY A 323 4.16 -6.42 -2.61
CA GLY A 323 5.26 -7.02 -3.36
C GLY A 323 4.90 -7.32 -4.81
N SER A 324 5.93 -7.46 -5.64
CA SER A 324 5.81 -7.70 -7.08
C SER A 324 6.90 -8.65 -7.58
N SER A 325 6.55 -9.41 -8.62
CA SER A 325 7.51 -10.22 -9.39
C SER A 325 8.52 -9.38 -10.16
N ASN A 326 8.23 -8.11 -10.41
CA ASN A 326 9.19 -7.14 -10.96
C ASN A 326 9.96 -6.44 -9.85
N ILE A 327 11.09 -5.81 -10.18
CA ILE A 327 11.86 -4.99 -9.24
C ILE A 327 11.08 -3.76 -8.78
N MET A 328 11.52 -3.16 -7.67
CA MET A 328 11.02 -1.87 -7.18
C MET A 328 9.50 -1.82 -7.07
N LEU A 329 8.89 -2.94 -6.70
CA LEU A 329 7.45 -3.11 -6.57
C LEU A 329 6.67 -2.85 -7.87
N LEU A 330 7.30 -2.81 -9.04
CA LEU A 330 6.62 -2.41 -10.26
C LEU A 330 5.46 -3.36 -10.61
N ARG A 331 4.28 -2.81 -10.87
CA ARG A 331 3.09 -3.57 -11.26
C ARG A 331 3.38 -4.42 -12.49
N ARG A 332 2.75 -5.59 -12.53
CA ARG A 332 2.77 -6.51 -13.67
C ARG A 332 1.79 -6.11 -14.77
N ARG A 333 0.89 -5.17 -14.49
CA ARG A 333 -0.09 -4.62 -15.42
C ARG A 333 -0.29 -3.13 -15.17
N VAL A 334 -0.14 -2.33 -16.22
CA VAL A 334 -0.22 -0.86 -16.16
C VAL A 334 -0.96 -0.34 -17.39
N ASN A 335 -1.90 0.60 -17.16
CA ASN A 335 -2.70 1.24 -18.19
C ASN A 335 -3.34 0.23 -19.17
N GLY A 336 -4.13 -0.69 -18.60
CA GLY A 336 -5.00 -1.60 -19.32
C GLY A 336 -4.34 -2.81 -19.97
N ALA A 337 -3.04 -3.02 -19.86
CA ALA A 337 -2.40 -4.23 -20.37
C ALA A 337 -1.26 -4.73 -19.49
N ALA A 338 -1.00 -6.04 -19.56
CA ALA A 338 0.18 -6.63 -18.96
C ALA A 338 1.45 -5.98 -19.53
N LEU A 339 2.51 -5.92 -18.73
CA LEU A 339 3.83 -5.57 -19.24
C LEU A 339 4.28 -6.63 -20.26
N SER A 340 5.03 -6.23 -21.28
CA SER A 340 5.50 -7.14 -22.34
C SER A 340 6.59 -8.12 -21.89
N GLY A 341 7.00 -8.06 -20.62
CA GLY A 341 8.00 -8.94 -20.01
C GLY A 341 8.24 -8.56 -18.55
N ALA A 342 8.93 -9.45 -17.82
CA ALA A 342 9.35 -9.19 -16.46
C ALA A 342 10.47 -8.12 -16.43
N ILE A 343 10.41 -7.23 -15.45
CA ILE A 343 11.41 -6.19 -15.21
C ILE A 343 12.26 -6.64 -14.02
N SER A 344 13.38 -7.30 -14.31
CA SER A 344 14.31 -7.83 -13.30
C SER A 344 15.49 -6.88 -13.00
N THR A 345 15.71 -5.86 -13.83
CA THR A 345 16.79 -4.88 -13.65
C THR A 345 16.33 -3.47 -14.03
N VAL A 346 17.01 -2.46 -13.50
CA VAL A 346 16.75 -1.06 -13.81
C VAL A 346 17.06 -0.70 -15.27
N ASN A 347 17.64 -1.61 -16.06
CA ASN A 347 17.93 -1.41 -17.48
C ASN A 347 16.75 -1.82 -18.36
N ALA A 348 15.80 -2.56 -17.81
CA ALA A 348 14.68 -3.14 -18.53
C ALA A 348 13.36 -2.42 -18.23
N LEU A 349 13.38 -1.10 -18.00
CA LEU A 349 12.16 -0.32 -17.69
C LEU A 349 11.28 -0.04 -18.92
N GLY A 350 11.78 -0.29 -20.15
CA GLY A 350 11.06 -0.05 -21.40
C GLY A 350 9.62 -0.60 -21.45
N PRO A 351 9.35 -1.85 -21.03
CA PRO A 351 7.99 -2.40 -20.95
C PRO A 351 7.02 -1.54 -20.12
N LEU A 352 7.48 -0.99 -18.99
CA LEU A 352 6.67 -0.09 -18.15
C LEU A 352 6.36 1.21 -18.89
N CYS A 353 7.39 1.90 -19.39
CA CYS A 353 7.23 3.21 -20.05
C CYS A 353 6.32 3.11 -21.29
N SER A 354 6.47 2.02 -22.05
CA SER A 354 5.69 1.77 -23.27
C SER A 354 4.19 1.59 -23.02
N ARG A 355 3.74 1.43 -21.75
CA ARG A 355 2.32 1.38 -21.40
C ARG A 355 1.62 2.73 -21.48
N CYS A 356 2.36 3.81 -21.28
CA CYS A 356 1.82 5.17 -21.26
C CYS A 356 2.41 6.04 -22.37
N HIS A 357 3.57 5.65 -22.93
CA HIS A 357 4.23 6.37 -24.00
C HIS A 357 4.19 5.62 -25.35
N THR A 358 4.07 6.40 -26.43
CA THR A 358 4.26 5.97 -27.82
C THR A 358 5.65 6.40 -28.32
N GLY A 359 6.09 5.78 -29.43
CA GLY A 359 7.43 5.96 -29.97
C GLY A 359 8.45 5.03 -29.29
N GLY A 360 9.50 4.67 -30.04
CA GLY A 360 10.65 3.97 -29.47
C GLY A 360 11.38 4.85 -28.45
N MET A 361 12.18 4.25 -27.55
CA MET A 361 12.94 5.01 -26.56
C MET A 361 13.86 6.05 -27.21
N GLU A 362 14.46 5.71 -28.37
CA GLU A 362 15.22 6.66 -29.19
C GLU A 362 14.38 7.89 -29.57
N SER A 363 13.14 7.68 -30.00
CA SER A 363 12.25 8.77 -30.39
C SER A 363 12.01 9.75 -29.26
N ILE A 364 11.76 9.24 -28.05
CA ILE A 364 11.47 10.04 -26.86
C ILE A 364 12.71 10.83 -26.41
N HIS A 365 13.91 10.27 -26.56
CA HIS A 365 15.15 10.89 -26.07
C HIS A 365 15.86 11.79 -27.10
N HIS A 366 15.61 11.60 -28.41
CA HIS A 366 16.33 12.31 -29.49
C HIS A 366 15.45 12.97 -30.55
N ASN A 367 14.34 12.35 -30.95
CA ASN A 367 13.68 12.72 -32.22
C ASN A 367 12.48 13.64 -32.05
N VAL A 368 12.04 13.86 -30.82
CA VAL A 368 10.85 14.69 -30.54
C VAL A 368 11.27 16.13 -30.28
N ALA A 369 10.41 17.10 -30.62
CA ALA A 369 10.75 18.54 -30.61
C ALA A 369 11.29 19.08 -29.26
N ASN A 370 10.99 18.40 -28.15
CA ASN A 370 11.46 18.73 -26.80
C ASN A 370 12.31 17.61 -26.17
N ALA A 371 12.90 16.75 -27.01
CA ALA A 371 13.81 15.71 -26.58
C ALA A 371 14.89 16.31 -25.65
N PRO A 372 15.28 15.60 -24.57
CA PRO A 372 16.36 16.07 -23.71
C PRO A 372 17.70 16.17 -24.46
N TYR A 373 17.90 15.34 -25.50
CA TYR A 373 19.12 15.34 -26.32
C TYR A 373 18.78 15.35 -27.81
N PRO A 374 18.28 16.48 -28.35
CA PRO A 374 17.97 16.57 -29.77
C PRO A 374 19.27 16.50 -30.58
N SER A 375 19.25 15.73 -31.67
CA SER A 375 20.37 15.63 -32.61
C SER A 375 21.73 15.34 -31.93
N PRO A 376 21.88 14.19 -31.25
CA PRO A 376 23.13 13.88 -30.55
C PRO A 376 24.30 13.84 -31.56
N GLY A 377 25.35 14.62 -31.31
CA GLY A 377 26.47 14.79 -32.27
C GLY A 377 27.18 13.48 -32.63
N ARG A 378 27.53 12.65 -31.63
CA ARG A 378 28.06 11.29 -31.85
C ARG A 378 27.39 10.31 -30.88
N CYS A 379 26.75 9.26 -31.38
CA CYS A 379 26.05 8.28 -30.54
C CYS A 379 26.98 7.64 -29.49
N SER A 380 28.25 7.41 -29.87
CA SER A 380 29.32 6.88 -29.01
C SER A 380 29.61 7.71 -27.75
N ASP A 381 29.13 8.94 -27.70
CA ASP A 381 29.33 9.84 -26.56
C ASP A 381 28.54 9.44 -25.32
N CYS A 382 27.39 8.79 -25.53
CA CYS A 382 26.49 8.37 -24.46
C CYS A 382 26.23 6.85 -24.51
N HIS A 383 26.30 6.25 -25.70
CA HIS A 383 26.06 4.82 -25.94
C HIS A 383 27.39 4.06 -26.07
N ALA A 384 27.46 2.87 -25.48
CA ALA A 384 28.65 2.03 -25.49
C ALA A 384 28.49 0.81 -26.42
N GLY A 385 29.57 0.30 -27.00
CA GLY A 385 29.56 -0.89 -27.86
C GLY A 385 29.33 -0.60 -29.35
N SER A 386 29.46 -1.64 -30.18
CA SER A 386 29.24 -1.59 -31.63
C SER A 386 28.04 -2.48 -32.00
N PRO A 387 27.04 -1.99 -32.75
CA PRO A 387 26.87 -0.59 -33.16
C PRO A 387 26.65 0.33 -31.94
N TYR A 388 27.02 1.62 -32.07
CA TYR A 388 26.88 2.66 -31.02
C TYR A 388 25.41 3.05 -30.73
N SER A 389 24.52 2.05 -30.73
CA SER A 389 23.08 2.15 -30.51
C SER A 389 22.62 1.38 -29.28
N ASN A 390 23.54 0.79 -28.49
CA ASN A 390 23.15 0.09 -27.28
C ASN A 390 22.46 1.07 -26.32
N PRO A 391 21.24 0.76 -25.85
CA PRO A 391 20.51 1.66 -24.96
C PRO A 391 21.30 2.01 -23.70
N VAL A 392 21.24 3.28 -23.28
CA VAL A 392 21.73 3.66 -21.95
C VAL A 392 20.88 2.94 -20.90
N PRO A 393 21.50 2.28 -19.91
CA PRO A 393 20.80 1.72 -18.75
C PRO A 393 19.79 2.72 -18.16
N CYS A 394 18.49 2.39 -18.15
CA CYS A 394 17.45 3.34 -17.74
C CYS A 394 17.71 3.85 -16.32
N GLY A 395 18.12 2.98 -15.41
CA GLY A 395 18.45 3.31 -14.01
C GLY A 395 19.59 4.30 -13.79
N ASN A 396 20.32 4.71 -14.84
CA ASN A 396 21.28 5.81 -14.74
C ASN A 396 20.59 7.17 -14.63
N CYS A 397 19.39 7.30 -15.20
CA CYS A 397 18.64 8.56 -15.25
C CYS A 397 17.19 8.41 -14.74
N HIS A 398 16.58 7.24 -14.74
CA HIS A 398 15.15 7.06 -14.45
C HIS A 398 14.94 6.44 -13.06
N PHE A 399 14.88 7.28 -12.03
CA PHE A 399 14.59 6.89 -10.64
C PHE A 399 14.12 8.09 -9.81
N HIS A 400 13.43 7.88 -8.68
CA HIS A 400 13.00 8.98 -7.80
C HIS A 400 14.13 9.93 -7.40
N GLY A 401 13.90 11.23 -7.54
CA GLY A 401 14.88 12.28 -7.30
C GLY A 401 15.98 12.46 -8.35
N SER A 402 15.99 11.66 -9.43
CA SER A 402 17.04 11.71 -10.46
C SER A 402 17.01 12.96 -11.34
N ASN A 403 18.08 13.15 -12.08
CA ASN A 403 18.17 13.87 -13.34
C ASN A 403 19.21 13.14 -14.21
N ASP A 404 19.69 13.78 -15.25
CA ASP A 404 20.71 13.24 -16.14
C ASP A 404 22.16 13.51 -15.72
N SER A 405 22.43 13.84 -14.46
CA SER A 405 23.81 14.09 -13.96
C SER A 405 24.76 12.92 -14.16
N TRP A 406 24.26 11.70 -14.37
CA TRP A 406 25.08 10.55 -14.75
C TRP A 406 25.98 10.84 -15.98
N LEU A 407 25.56 11.72 -16.88
CA LEU A 407 26.37 12.13 -18.05
C LEU A 407 27.73 12.74 -17.68
N LEU A 408 27.89 13.28 -16.47
CA LEU A 408 29.19 13.75 -15.97
C LEU A 408 30.21 12.61 -15.90
N THR A 409 29.77 11.38 -15.61
CA THR A 409 30.64 10.19 -15.59
C THR A 409 31.16 9.80 -16.98
N LYS A 410 30.57 10.38 -18.04
CA LYS A 410 30.97 10.25 -19.44
C LYS A 410 31.74 11.48 -19.95
N GLY A 411 32.03 12.45 -19.09
CA GLY A 411 32.64 13.72 -19.50
C GLY A 411 31.73 14.58 -20.37
N LYS A 412 30.41 14.43 -20.22
CA LYS A 412 29.39 15.18 -20.98
C LYS A 412 28.64 16.16 -20.09
N THR A 413 28.11 17.21 -20.69
CA THR A 413 27.32 18.23 -20.00
C THR A 413 25.88 17.74 -19.82
N PRO A 414 25.41 17.49 -18.59
CA PRO A 414 24.01 17.18 -18.34
C PRO A 414 23.13 18.41 -18.56
N THR A 415 21.86 18.18 -18.89
CA THR A 415 20.83 19.24 -18.94
C THR A 415 20.28 19.57 -17.55
N TYR A 416 20.56 18.71 -16.57
CA TYR A 416 19.98 18.68 -15.23
C TYR A 416 18.45 18.56 -15.21
N ARG A 417 17.84 18.23 -16.36
CA ARG A 417 16.40 18.02 -16.46
C ARG A 417 16.02 16.81 -15.62
N LYS A 418 14.93 16.96 -14.85
CA LYS A 418 14.29 15.84 -14.17
C LYS A 418 13.78 14.85 -15.19
N THR A 419 14.19 13.61 -15.02
CA THR A 419 13.98 12.50 -15.97
C THR A 419 12.95 11.51 -15.46
N PHE A 420 12.55 11.61 -14.19
CA PHE A 420 11.48 10.85 -13.55
C PHE A 420 10.54 11.78 -12.80
#